data_AF-O16409-F1
#
_entry.id   AF-O16409-F1
#
_cell.length_a   1.000
_cell.length_b   1.000
_cell.length_c   1.000
_cell.angle_alpha   90.00
_cell.angle_beta   90.00
_cell.angle_gamma   90.00
#
_symmetry.space_group_name_H-M   'P 1'
#
loop_
_entity.id
_entity.type
_entity.pdbx_description
1 polymer ?
#
loop_
_entity_poly.entity_id
_entity_poly.type
_entity_poly.pdbx_seq_one_letter_code
_entity_poly.pdbx_strand_id
1 'polypeptide(L)'
;MCGLKKKKEFQSFGSFMAKMYFLDMKKPSSLKKFRDSCGAVADCMESLECSDNAELPATTTVKDACENIIFLTSEFLPCLTKLDELKPAPECAKDWNPSPDKNGSGEEKKPEELCTTMFGKDNCMKKLIIDTCGESDWQLLLNRFKAAPVLKQCDFSGL
;
A
#
# COMPACT_ATOMS: atom_id res chain seq x y z
N MET A 1 3.46 -31.74 13.59
CA MET A 1 2.38 -30.79 13.93
C MET A 1 2.16 -29.71 12.83
N CYS A 2 2.50 -29.96 11.55
CA CYS A 2 2.26 -28.98 10.46
C CYS A 2 0.91 -29.15 9.74
N GLY A 3 0.29 -30.33 9.77
CA GLY A 3 -0.91 -30.62 8.95
C GLY A 3 -2.18 -29.85 9.35
N LEU A 4 -2.38 -29.57 10.64
CA LEU A 4 -3.53 -28.79 11.14
C LEU A 4 -3.30 -27.27 11.04
N LYS A 5 -2.04 -26.80 11.14
CA LYS A 5 -1.67 -25.38 10.96
C LYS A 5 -1.91 -24.91 9.52
N LYS A 6 -1.54 -25.72 8.53
CA LYS A 6 -1.73 -25.44 7.10
C LYS A 6 -3.16 -25.06 6.69
N LYS A 7 -4.20 -25.68 7.29
CA LYS A 7 -5.60 -25.40 6.93
C LYS A 7 -6.09 -24.05 7.48
N LYS A 8 -5.64 -23.66 8.68
CA LYS A 8 -5.93 -22.36 9.29
C LYS A 8 -5.15 -21.23 8.59
N GLU A 9 -3.90 -21.49 8.23
CA GLU A 9 -3.03 -20.60 7.46
C GLU A 9 -3.59 -20.32 6.06
N PHE A 10 -4.03 -21.36 5.34
CA PHE A 10 -4.67 -21.22 4.02
C PHE A 10 -5.97 -20.40 4.06
N GLN A 11 -6.78 -20.56 5.12
CA GLN A 11 -7.98 -19.74 5.33
C GLN A 11 -7.62 -18.28 5.68
N SER A 12 -6.57 -18.05 6.48
CA SER A 12 -6.08 -16.70 6.81
C SER A 12 -5.60 -15.97 5.56
N PHE A 13 -4.80 -16.65 4.73
CA PHE A 13 -4.32 -16.12 3.45
C PHE A 13 -5.47 -15.85 2.47
N GLY A 14 -6.44 -16.76 2.34
CA GLY A 14 -7.64 -16.53 1.51
C GLY A 14 -8.48 -15.34 2.00
N SER A 15 -8.64 -15.19 3.33
CA SER A 15 -9.32 -14.04 3.92
C SER A 15 -8.57 -12.73 3.67
N PHE A 16 -7.24 -12.76 3.73
CA PHE A 16 -6.39 -11.62 3.40
C PHE A 16 -6.56 -11.20 1.93
N MET A 17 -6.45 -12.15 0.99
CA MET A 17 -6.59 -11.87 -0.44
C MET A 17 -7.99 -11.31 -0.76
N ALA A 18 -9.03 -11.82 -0.12
CA ALA A 18 -10.37 -11.26 -0.23
C ALA A 18 -10.44 -9.81 0.29
N LYS A 19 -9.89 -9.53 1.48
CA LYS A 19 -9.83 -8.17 2.02
C LYS A 19 -9.00 -7.22 1.16
N MET A 20 -7.94 -7.73 0.50
CA MET A 20 -7.06 -6.94 -0.36
C MET A 20 -7.81 -6.54 -1.63
N TYR A 21 -8.60 -7.46 -2.18
CA TYR A 21 -9.48 -7.19 -3.31
C TYR A 21 -10.53 -6.10 -3.01
N PHE A 22 -11.04 -6.02 -1.78
CA PHE A 22 -12.00 -5.00 -1.35
C PHE A 22 -11.36 -3.76 -0.71
N LEU A 23 -10.03 -3.64 -0.74
CA LEU A 23 -9.33 -2.53 -0.14
C LEU A 23 -9.52 -1.25 -0.95
N ASP A 24 -10.27 -0.30 -0.38
CA ASP A 24 -10.33 1.07 -0.90
C ASP A 24 -9.18 1.90 -0.31
N MET A 25 -8.11 2.08 -1.09
CA MET A 25 -6.93 2.86 -0.68
C MET A 25 -7.23 4.35 -0.48
N LYS A 26 -8.35 4.85 -1.03
CA LYS A 26 -8.75 6.26 -0.94
C LYS A 26 -9.41 6.60 0.38
N LYS A 27 -9.81 5.60 1.17
CA LYS A 27 -10.53 5.77 2.44
C LYS A 27 -9.63 5.38 3.61
N PRO A 28 -9.24 6.32 4.48
CA PRO A 28 -8.45 6.01 5.69
C PRO A 28 -9.10 4.93 6.58
N SER A 29 -10.43 4.91 6.66
CA SER A 29 -11.19 3.90 7.41
C SER A 29 -11.12 2.49 6.81
N SER A 30 -10.98 2.37 5.49
CA SER A 30 -10.77 1.10 4.78
C SER A 30 -9.36 0.58 5.03
N LEU A 31 -8.35 1.45 4.90
CA LEU A 31 -6.95 1.14 5.22
C LEU A 31 -6.81 0.63 6.67
N LYS A 32 -7.44 1.31 7.63
CA LYS A 32 -7.38 0.92 9.06
C LYS A 32 -7.95 -0.47 9.30
N LYS A 33 -9.06 -0.84 8.63
CA LYS A 33 -9.65 -2.19 8.73
C LYS A 33 -8.76 -3.27 8.11
N PHE A 34 -8.01 -2.93 7.06
CA PHE A 34 -7.10 -3.86 6.40
C PHE A 34 -5.78 -4.05 7.16
N ARG A 35 -5.31 -3.03 7.87
CA ARG A 35 -4.12 -3.11 8.73
C ARG A 35 -4.15 -4.34 9.65
N ASP A 36 -5.30 -4.63 10.27
CA ASP A 36 -5.43 -5.75 11.20
C ASP A 36 -5.25 -7.11 10.51
N SER A 37 -5.56 -7.22 9.21
CA SER A 37 -5.26 -8.44 8.45
C SER A 37 -3.78 -8.62 8.10
N CYS A 38 -2.97 -7.55 8.12
CA CYS A 38 -1.54 -7.65 7.91
C CYS A 38 -0.81 -8.32 9.07
N GLY A 39 -1.23 -8.07 10.32
CA GLY A 39 -0.69 -8.79 11.48
C GLY A 39 -0.95 -10.30 11.41
N ALA A 40 -2.18 -10.68 11.02
CA ALA A 40 -2.56 -12.09 10.91
C ALA A 40 -1.88 -12.86 9.76
N VAL A 41 -1.31 -12.14 8.78
CA VAL A 41 -0.55 -12.73 7.66
C VAL A 41 0.94 -12.77 7.92
N ALA A 42 1.51 -11.82 8.67
CA ALA A 42 2.92 -11.89 9.10
C ALA A 42 3.19 -13.18 9.88
N ASP A 43 2.35 -13.52 10.86
CA ASP A 43 2.43 -14.77 11.63
C ASP A 43 2.32 -16.03 10.74
N CYS A 44 1.58 -15.92 9.63
CA CYS A 44 1.41 -16.98 8.64
C CYS A 44 2.66 -17.13 7.76
N MET A 45 3.27 -16.01 7.34
CA MET A 45 4.48 -15.99 6.52
C MET A 45 5.68 -16.58 7.27
N GLU A 46 5.89 -16.20 8.54
CA GLU A 46 6.92 -16.80 9.39
C GLU A 46 6.75 -18.31 9.55
N SER A 47 5.50 -18.80 9.53
CA SER A 47 5.19 -20.24 9.60
C SER A 47 5.39 -20.97 8.25
N LEU A 48 5.31 -20.25 7.12
CA LEU A 48 5.52 -20.78 5.76
C LEU A 48 7.00 -20.94 5.40
N GLU A 49 7.90 -20.20 6.05
CA GLU A 49 9.36 -20.40 5.96
C GLU A 49 9.80 -21.81 6.42
N CYS A 50 8.92 -22.58 7.06
CA CYS A 50 9.12 -24.00 7.38
C CYS A 50 8.96 -24.96 6.17
N SER A 51 8.83 -24.45 4.94
CA SER A 51 8.69 -25.25 3.72
C SER A 51 9.84 -24.91 2.76
N ASP A 52 10.66 -25.91 2.40
CA ASP A 52 11.84 -25.81 1.51
C ASP A 52 11.55 -25.33 0.06
N ASN A 53 10.37 -24.79 -0.21
CA ASN A 53 10.06 -24.23 -1.53
C ASN A 53 10.27 -22.71 -1.49
N ALA A 54 11.22 -22.30 -2.35
CA ALA A 54 11.60 -20.94 -2.70
C ALA A 54 10.48 -19.90 -2.52
N GLU A 55 10.87 -18.72 -2.00
CA GLU A 55 10.08 -17.49 -1.94
C GLU A 55 9.00 -17.46 -3.00
N LEU A 56 7.74 -17.70 -2.58
CA LEU A 56 6.62 -17.58 -3.49
C LEU A 56 6.51 -16.09 -3.84
N PRO A 57 6.50 -15.68 -5.11
CA PRO A 57 6.40 -14.26 -5.49
C PRO A 57 5.20 -13.54 -4.83
N ALA A 58 4.15 -14.30 -4.51
CA ALA A 58 3.00 -13.82 -3.75
C ALA A 58 3.32 -13.38 -2.31
N THR A 59 4.34 -13.91 -1.64
CA THR A 59 4.69 -13.53 -0.26
C THR A 59 5.37 -12.16 -0.20
N THR A 60 6.23 -11.85 -1.18
CA THR A 60 6.91 -10.55 -1.25
C THR A 60 5.92 -9.43 -1.56
N THR A 61 5.02 -9.62 -2.53
CA THR A 61 3.97 -8.65 -2.86
C THR A 61 3.02 -8.38 -1.69
N VAL A 62 2.66 -9.44 -0.94
CA VAL A 62 1.79 -9.30 0.24
C VAL A 62 2.51 -8.58 1.38
N LYS A 63 3.79 -8.87 1.61
CA LYS A 63 4.60 -8.18 2.62
C LYS A 63 4.71 -6.68 2.30
N ASP A 64 5.07 -6.34 1.07
CA ASP A 64 5.20 -4.94 0.62
C ASP A 64 3.88 -4.18 0.74
N ALA A 65 2.76 -4.79 0.34
CA ALA A 65 1.43 -4.23 0.50
C ALA A 65 1.11 -3.96 1.98
N CYS A 66 1.45 -4.89 2.85
CA CYS A 66 1.21 -4.76 4.28
C CYS A 66 2.05 -3.69 4.95
N GLU A 67 3.35 -3.62 4.66
CA GLU A 67 4.21 -2.57 5.19
C GLU A 67 3.73 -1.17 4.75
N ASN A 68 3.27 -1.03 3.50
CA ASN A 68 2.71 0.23 3.00
C ASN A 68 1.43 0.63 3.73
N ILE A 69 0.53 -0.32 3.99
CA ILE A 69 -0.72 -0.03 4.69
C ILE A 69 -0.46 0.27 6.16
N ILE A 70 0.49 -0.42 6.80
CA ILE A 70 0.92 -0.11 8.16
C ILE A 70 1.44 1.32 8.21
N PHE A 71 2.34 1.71 7.31
CA PHE A 71 2.86 3.08 7.22
C PHE A 71 1.72 4.11 7.08
N LEU A 72 0.83 3.92 6.10
CA LEU A 72 -0.28 4.83 5.84
C LEU A 72 -1.22 4.98 7.04
N THR A 73 -1.42 3.91 7.80
CA THR A 73 -2.35 3.86 8.94
C THR A 73 -1.67 4.07 10.30
N SER A 74 -0.39 4.42 10.32
CA SER A 74 0.36 4.76 11.53
C SER A 74 1.07 6.09 11.36
N GLU A 75 2.29 6.08 10.83
CA GLU A 75 3.16 7.24 10.69
C GLU A 75 2.53 8.35 9.84
N PHE A 76 1.88 7.98 8.73
CA PHE A 76 1.28 8.96 7.81
C PHE A 76 -0.20 9.25 8.09
N LEU A 77 -0.82 8.55 9.05
CA LEU A 77 -2.24 8.70 9.37
C LEU A 77 -2.63 10.15 9.71
N PRO A 78 -1.84 10.93 10.48
CA PRO A 78 -2.19 12.32 10.79
C PRO A 78 -2.37 13.18 9.53
N CYS A 79 -1.54 12.99 8.50
CA CYS A 79 -1.68 13.70 7.23
C CYS A 79 -2.90 13.21 6.44
N LEU A 80 -3.14 11.89 6.38
CA LEU A 80 -4.35 11.35 5.74
C LEU A 80 -5.63 11.88 6.37
N THR A 81 -5.68 12.03 7.70
CA THR A 81 -6.83 12.61 8.39
C THR A 81 -7.04 14.07 7.99
N LYS A 82 -5.98 14.89 7.97
CA LYS A 82 -6.09 16.28 7.51
C LYS A 82 -6.61 16.38 6.07
N LEU A 83 -6.12 15.51 5.18
CA LEU A 83 -6.56 15.45 3.78
C LEU A 83 -8.05 15.07 3.64
N ASP A 84 -8.53 14.10 4.42
CA ASP A 84 -9.94 13.66 4.44
C ASP A 84 -10.89 14.72 5.02
N GLU A 85 -10.38 15.58 5.90
CA GLU A 85 -11.14 16.68 6.51
C GLU A 85 -11.29 17.91 5.59
N LEU A 86 -10.53 18.02 4.51
CA LEU A 86 -10.62 19.14 3.56
C LEU A 86 -11.99 19.18 2.88
N LYS A 87 -12.64 20.36 2.94
CA LYS A 87 -13.96 20.59 2.33
C LYS A 87 -13.94 21.85 1.45
N PRO A 88 -14.25 21.74 0.15
CA PRO A 88 -14.51 20.49 -0.58
C PRO A 88 -13.24 19.63 -0.70
N ALA A 89 -13.42 18.31 -0.81
CA ALA A 89 -12.30 17.41 -1.04
C ALA A 89 -11.57 17.80 -2.35
N PRO A 90 -10.24 18.02 -2.32
CA PRO A 90 -9.46 18.33 -3.51
C PRO A 90 -9.53 17.19 -4.52
N GLU A 91 -9.59 17.51 -5.81
CA GLU A 91 -9.71 16.49 -6.86
C GLU A 91 -8.55 15.49 -6.85
N CYS A 92 -7.34 16.01 -6.62
CA CYS A 92 -6.14 15.18 -6.47
C CYS A 92 -6.31 14.10 -5.39
N ALA A 93 -6.84 14.45 -4.21
CA ALA A 93 -7.05 13.50 -3.12
C ALA A 93 -8.14 12.47 -3.44
N LYS A 94 -9.19 12.86 -4.17
CA LYS A 94 -10.26 11.91 -4.60
C LYS A 94 -9.74 10.89 -5.60
N ASP A 95 -8.85 11.31 -6.49
CA ASP A 95 -8.36 10.47 -7.58
C ASP A 95 -7.13 9.67 -7.19
N TRP A 96 -6.39 10.10 -6.17
CA TRP A 96 -5.16 9.47 -5.76
C TRP A 96 -5.39 8.02 -5.30
N ASN A 97 -4.76 7.08 -6.02
CA ASN A 97 -4.70 5.69 -5.67
C ASN A 97 -3.25 5.21 -5.80
N PRO A 98 -2.51 5.10 -4.68
CA PRO A 98 -1.11 4.66 -4.68
C PRO A 98 -0.98 3.13 -4.82
N SER A 99 -2.06 2.39 -5.09
CA SER A 99 -1.97 0.96 -5.34
C SER A 99 -1.24 0.68 -6.66
N PRO A 100 -0.29 -0.28 -6.68
CA PRO A 100 0.31 -0.75 -7.92
C PRO A 100 -0.68 -1.51 -8.81
N ASP A 101 -1.82 -1.94 -8.25
CA ASP A 101 -2.76 -2.80 -8.95
C ASP A 101 -3.71 -2.07 -9.90
N LYS A 102 -3.69 -2.60 -11.11
CA LYS A 102 -4.67 -2.58 -12.19
C LYS A 102 -5.05 -1.21 -12.75
N ASN A 103 -4.69 -1.01 -14.01
CA ASN A 103 -5.34 -0.03 -14.86
C ASN A 103 -6.85 -0.32 -14.96
N GLY A 104 -7.65 0.60 -15.51
CA GLY A 104 -9.10 0.42 -15.64
C GLY A 104 -9.54 -0.83 -16.41
N SER A 105 -8.61 -1.54 -17.07
CA SER A 105 -8.83 -2.81 -17.77
C SER A 105 -8.43 -4.07 -16.99
N GLY A 106 -7.95 -3.93 -15.75
CA GLY A 106 -7.63 -5.08 -14.90
C GLY A 106 -6.23 -5.68 -15.09
N GLU A 107 -5.37 -5.02 -15.87
CA GLU A 107 -3.98 -5.40 -16.12
C GLU A 107 -3.04 -4.62 -15.18
N GLU A 108 -2.04 -5.30 -14.64
CA GLU A 108 -1.01 -4.68 -13.80
C GLU A 108 -0.37 -3.48 -14.51
N LYS A 109 -0.23 -2.36 -13.79
CA LYS A 109 0.44 -1.18 -14.35
C LYS A 109 1.89 -1.53 -14.62
N LYS A 110 2.39 -1.10 -15.78
CA LYS A 110 3.82 -1.23 -16.07
C LYS A 110 4.62 -0.38 -15.07
N PRO A 111 5.82 -0.83 -14.66
CA PRO A 111 6.65 -0.07 -13.72
C PRO A 111 6.87 1.41 -14.11
N GLU A 112 6.99 1.71 -15.40
CA GLU A 112 7.16 3.09 -15.89
C GLU A 112 5.90 3.95 -15.68
N GLU A 113 4.73 3.36 -15.82
CA GLU A 113 3.44 4.01 -15.54
C GLU A 113 3.24 4.22 -14.03
N LEU A 114 3.74 3.30 -13.21
CA LEU A 114 3.73 3.46 -11.75
C LEU A 114 4.57 4.66 -11.34
N CYS A 115 5.78 4.83 -11.89
CA CYS A 115 6.65 5.96 -11.56
C CYS A 115 6.01 7.33 -11.79
N THR A 116 5.14 7.45 -12.79
CA THR A 116 4.51 8.72 -13.18
C THR A 116 3.13 8.94 -12.55
N THR A 117 2.47 7.88 -12.08
CA THR A 117 1.12 7.96 -11.51
C THR A 117 1.06 7.80 -9.99
N MET A 118 2.18 7.41 -9.34
CA MET A 118 2.23 7.10 -7.91
C MET A 118 1.73 8.25 -7.01
N PHE A 119 2.05 9.49 -7.37
CA PHE A 119 1.68 10.69 -6.62
C PHE A 119 0.48 11.42 -7.24
N GLY A 120 -0.37 10.68 -7.95
CA GLY A 120 -1.52 11.22 -8.68
C GLY A 120 -1.10 11.84 -10.01
N LYS A 121 -2.12 12.26 -10.78
CA LYS A 121 -1.90 12.92 -12.07
C LYS A 121 -1.04 14.17 -11.88
N ASP A 122 -0.04 14.34 -12.75
CA ASP A 122 0.90 15.47 -12.72
C ASP A 122 1.58 15.67 -11.35
N ASN A 123 1.71 14.58 -10.57
CA ASN A 123 2.26 14.58 -9.20
C ASN A 123 1.55 15.54 -8.24
N CYS A 124 0.25 15.75 -8.45
CA CYS A 124 -0.54 16.71 -7.70
C CYS A 124 -0.49 16.51 -6.17
N MET A 125 -0.20 15.29 -5.69
CA MET A 125 -0.12 15.00 -4.26
C MET A 125 1.05 15.73 -3.57
N LYS A 126 2.16 16.01 -4.28
CA LYS A 126 3.29 16.74 -3.68
C LYS A 126 2.84 18.07 -3.09
N LYS A 127 2.27 18.93 -3.95
CA LYS A 127 1.79 20.24 -3.54
C LYS A 127 0.70 20.13 -2.48
N LEU A 128 -0.27 19.24 -2.68
CA LEU A 128 -1.38 19.08 -1.75
C LEU A 128 -0.91 18.66 -0.35
N ILE A 129 0.04 17.74 -0.24
CA ILE A 129 0.62 17.30 1.05
C ILE A 129 1.44 18.42 1.68
N ILE A 130 2.28 19.12 0.91
CA ILE A 130 3.07 20.24 1.45
C ILE A 130 2.14 21.33 2.01
N ASP A 131 1.11 21.70 1.26
CA ASP A 131 0.17 22.76 1.66
C ASP A 131 -0.70 22.36 2.87
N THR A 132 -1.01 21.07 3.02
CA THR A 132 -1.95 20.57 4.07
C THR A 132 -1.24 20.05 5.32
N CYS A 133 -0.14 19.34 5.13
CA CYS A 133 0.55 18.57 6.16
C CYS A 133 1.95 19.14 6.45
N GLY A 134 2.64 19.60 5.39
CA GLY A 134 3.97 20.19 5.46
C GLY A 134 5.02 19.41 4.66
N GLU A 135 6.18 20.02 4.45
CA GLU A 135 7.30 19.43 3.71
C GLU A 135 7.78 18.12 4.35
N SER A 136 7.78 18.02 5.68
CA SER A 136 8.20 16.80 6.38
C SER A 136 7.33 15.58 6.05
N ASP A 137 6.01 15.76 5.98
CA ASP A 137 5.08 14.69 5.60
C ASP A 137 5.25 14.29 4.14
N TRP A 138 5.52 15.25 3.26
CA TRP A 138 5.86 14.96 1.86
C TRP A 138 7.12 14.09 1.76
N GLN A 139 8.20 14.48 2.44
CA GLN A 139 9.45 13.72 2.43
C GLN A 139 9.27 12.32 3.05
N LEU A 140 8.45 12.20 4.09
CA LEU A 140 8.12 10.92 4.72
C LEU A 140 7.44 9.97 3.71
N LEU A 141 6.42 10.44 3.00
CA LEU A 141 5.73 9.66 1.96
C LEU A 141 6.67 9.28 0.80
N LEU A 142 7.44 10.27 0.30
CA LEU A 142 8.37 10.07 -0.80
C LEU A 142 9.43 9.01 -0.47
N ASN A 143 9.99 9.06 0.74
CA ASN A 143 11.00 8.10 1.18
C ASN A 143 10.43 6.69 1.32
N ARG A 144 9.21 6.54 1.85
CA ARG A 144 8.56 5.22 1.92
C ARG A 144 8.37 4.62 0.53
N PHE A 145 7.91 5.42 -0.43
CA PHE A 145 7.69 4.92 -1.80
C PHE A 145 8.99 4.66 -2.56
N LYS A 146 10.04 5.47 -2.37
CA LYS A 146 11.40 5.18 -2.88
C LYS A 146 11.95 3.84 -2.40
N ALA A 147 11.62 3.44 -1.18
CA ALA A 147 12.07 2.18 -0.61
C ALA A 147 11.31 0.96 -1.16
N ALA A 148 10.12 1.15 -1.75
CA ALA A 148 9.30 0.07 -2.27
C ALA A 148 9.99 -0.61 -3.47
N PRO A 149 10.17 -1.94 -3.47
CA PRO A 149 10.88 -2.66 -4.54
C PRO A 149 10.39 -2.34 -5.96
N VAL A 150 9.07 -2.25 -6.16
CA VAL A 150 8.45 -1.94 -7.45
C VAL A 150 8.75 -0.52 -7.96
N LEU A 151 9.15 0.39 -7.08
CA LEU A 151 9.47 1.79 -7.41
C LEU A 151 10.97 2.11 -7.35
N LYS A 152 11.83 1.14 -7.01
CA LYS A 152 13.30 1.37 -6.92
C LYS A 152 13.91 1.88 -8.22
N GLN A 153 13.31 1.54 -9.35
CA GLN A 153 13.75 1.99 -10.68
C GLN A 153 13.22 3.38 -11.07
N CYS A 154 12.33 3.97 -10.27
CA CYS A 154 11.78 5.29 -10.56
C CYS A 154 12.77 6.39 -10.19
N ASP A 155 13.00 7.32 -11.11
CA ASP A 155 13.71 8.57 -10.81
C ASP A 155 12.71 9.62 -10.32
N PHE A 156 12.76 9.89 -9.02
CA PHE A 156 11.95 10.92 -8.36
C PHE A 156 12.73 12.21 -8.08
N SER A 157 13.92 12.40 -8.69
CA SER A 157 14.74 13.61 -8.49
C SER A 157 14.07 14.89 -8.98
N GLY A 158 13.16 14.79 -9.95
CA GLY A 158 12.38 15.91 -10.49
C GLY A 158 11.09 16.23 -9.73
N LEU A 159 10.81 15.55 -8.60
CA LEU A 159 9.61 15.79 -7.79
C LEU A 159 9.77 16.94 -6.84
#